data_AF-A0A0F7ZG57-F1
#
_entry.id   AF-A0A0F7ZG57-F1
#
_cell.length_a   1.000
_cell.length_b   1.000
_cell.length_c   1.000
_cell.angle_alpha   90.00
_cell.angle_beta   90.00
_cell.angle_gamma   90.00
#
_symmetry.space_group_name_H-M   'P 1'
#
loop_
_entity.id
_entity.type
_entity.pdbx_description
1 polymer ?
#
loop_
_entity_poly.entity_id
_entity_poly.type
_entity_poly.pdbx_seq_one_letter_code
_entity_poly.pdbx_strand_id
1 'polypeptide(L)'
;MRPPRATSPQDAPTPSEKQRQEHVRADQGKALDNAHSVATGRRQPPCFKLPRSINSVQDLMHLWRQDWGEMPSVDSLERDWGTRWRPPAEKNYFSTRKTIVDEVRRRVQLDGLAEDVVARQMDGERGSSSLDRLFKAIRRGKRGEGGMRARAIV
;
A
#
# COMPACT_ATOMS: atom_id res chain seq x y z
N MET A 1 -77.74 -17.61 12.56
CA MET A 1 -78.00 -16.19 12.20
C MET A 1 -76.93 -15.30 12.83
N ARG A 2 -76.48 -14.27 12.08
CA ARG A 2 -75.50 -13.20 12.44
C ARG A 2 -76.00 -12.33 13.64
N PRO A 3 -75.24 -11.38 14.23
CA PRO A 3 -73.86 -10.91 13.95
C PRO A 3 -72.94 -10.71 15.20
N PRO A 4 -71.68 -10.26 14.99
CA PRO A 4 -70.69 -9.91 16.03
C PRO A 4 -70.52 -8.38 16.24
N ARG A 5 -69.66 -8.03 17.22
CA ARG A 5 -68.80 -6.82 17.35
C ARG A 5 -69.28 -5.67 18.27
N ALA A 6 -68.43 -5.37 19.27
CA ALA A 6 -68.04 -4.01 19.70
C ALA A 6 -66.79 -4.11 20.64
N THR A 7 -65.58 -3.80 20.16
CA THR A 7 -64.75 -2.57 20.45
C THR A 7 -64.26 -2.44 21.90
N SER A 8 -62.99 -2.81 22.20
CA SER A 8 -61.77 -1.94 22.32
C SER A 8 -61.59 -1.32 23.73
N PRO A 9 -60.40 -0.84 24.18
CA PRO A 9 -59.00 -0.94 23.71
C PRO A 9 -58.00 -1.37 24.84
N GLN A 10 -56.69 -1.15 24.66
CA GLN A 10 -55.53 -1.39 25.57
C GLN A 10 -54.82 -2.72 25.34
N ASP A 11 -53.52 -2.83 25.08
CA ASP A 11 -52.39 -1.89 25.15
C ASP A 11 -51.36 -2.28 24.07
N ALA A 12 -50.50 -1.33 23.72
CA ALA A 12 -49.65 -1.35 22.52
C ALA A 12 -48.63 -2.51 22.45
N PRO A 13 -48.35 -3.07 21.26
CA PRO A 13 -47.10 -3.80 21.03
C PRO A 13 -45.95 -2.78 20.98
N THR A 14 -45.00 -2.94 21.88
CA THR A 14 -43.73 -2.20 21.93
C THR A 14 -43.03 -2.29 20.57
N PRO A 15 -42.75 -1.17 19.86
CA PRO A 15 -41.89 -1.19 18.69
C PRO A 15 -40.49 -0.77 19.10
N SER A 16 -39.73 -1.67 19.72
CA SER A 16 -38.32 -1.40 20.06
C SER A 16 -37.43 -2.61 19.82
N GLU A 17 -37.52 -3.15 18.61
CA GLU A 17 -36.55 -4.13 18.09
C GLU A 17 -35.91 -3.69 16.77
N LYS A 18 -35.91 -2.38 16.49
CA LYS A 18 -35.30 -1.79 15.28
C LYS A 18 -34.27 -0.71 15.56
N GLN A 19 -33.59 -0.78 16.71
CA GLN A 19 -32.47 0.10 17.03
C GLN A 19 -31.36 -0.65 17.79
N ARG A 20 -31.00 -1.83 17.28
CA ARG A 20 -29.82 -2.58 17.70
C ARG A 20 -28.97 -3.07 16.52
N GLN A 21 -29.13 -2.45 15.36
CA GLN A 21 -28.43 -2.85 14.15
C GLN A 21 -27.92 -1.64 13.37
N GLU A 22 -27.09 -0.80 14.00
CA GLU A 22 -26.30 0.17 13.23
C GLU A 22 -24.93 0.56 13.82
N HIS A 23 -24.46 -0.05 14.93
CA HIS A 23 -23.19 0.36 15.55
C HIS A 23 -22.10 -0.71 15.65
N VAL A 24 -22.15 -1.79 14.87
CA VAL A 24 -21.05 -2.79 14.84
C VAL A 24 -20.59 -3.07 13.41
N ARG A 25 -20.16 -2.02 12.71
CA ARG A 25 -19.35 -2.17 11.49
C ARG A 25 -18.29 -1.07 11.39
N ALA A 26 -17.63 -0.78 12.50
CA ALA A 26 -16.47 0.11 12.55
C ALA A 26 -15.31 -0.46 13.39
N ASP A 27 -15.33 -1.76 13.68
CA ASP A 27 -14.30 -2.42 14.51
C ASP A 27 -13.70 -3.63 13.78
N GLN A 28 -13.18 -3.41 12.57
CA GLN A 28 -12.33 -4.40 11.87
C GLN A 28 -11.03 -3.80 11.35
N GLY A 29 -10.66 -2.62 11.85
CA GLY A 29 -9.38 -1.96 11.53
C GLY A 29 -8.33 -2.04 12.64
N LYS A 30 -8.61 -2.73 13.77
CA LYS A 30 -7.85 -2.59 15.02
C LYS A 30 -7.38 -3.91 15.65
N ALA A 31 -7.31 -4.97 14.85
CA ALA A 31 -6.91 -6.31 15.31
C ALA A 31 -5.56 -6.78 14.74
N LEU A 32 -4.98 -6.08 13.76
CA LEU A 32 -3.66 -6.43 13.20
C LEU A 32 -2.51 -5.69 13.90
N ASP A 33 -2.83 -4.65 14.65
CA ASP A 33 -1.90 -3.86 15.46
C ASP A 33 -1.47 -4.57 16.77
N ASN A 34 -2.29 -5.49 17.31
CA ASN A 34 -2.00 -6.11 18.60
C ASN A 34 -1.23 -7.45 18.53
N ALA A 35 -1.31 -8.18 17.42
CA ALA A 35 -0.57 -9.45 17.27
C ALA A 35 0.95 -9.24 17.06
N HIS A 36 1.37 -8.08 16.57
CA HIS A 36 2.78 -7.76 16.34
C HIS A 36 3.45 -7.07 17.55
N SER A 37 2.69 -6.70 18.58
CA SER A 37 3.21 -6.03 19.78
C SER A 37 3.87 -6.99 20.78
N VAL A 38 3.68 -8.31 20.64
CA VAL A 38 4.15 -9.28 21.64
C VAL A 38 5.61 -9.73 21.41
N ALA A 39 6.16 -9.54 20.21
CA ALA A 39 7.55 -9.94 19.88
C ALA A 39 8.57 -8.81 20.02
N THR A 40 8.14 -7.55 20.08
CA THR A 40 9.04 -6.39 20.05
C THR A 40 8.73 -5.45 21.21
N GLY A 41 9.12 -5.85 22.42
CA GLY A 41 8.92 -5.07 23.63
C GLY A 41 9.32 -3.60 23.45
N ARG A 42 8.35 -2.69 23.50
CA ARG A 42 8.50 -1.21 23.47
C ARG A 42 9.70 -0.70 22.66
N ARG A 43 9.98 -1.24 21.47
CA ARG A 43 10.99 -0.64 20.60
C ARG A 43 10.33 0.53 19.90
N GLN A 44 10.91 1.71 20.07
CA GLN A 44 10.51 2.87 19.27
C GLN A 44 10.83 2.58 17.80
N PRO A 45 10.00 3.05 16.85
CA PRO A 45 10.32 2.92 15.44
C PRO A 45 11.68 3.55 15.17
N PRO A 46 12.58 2.88 14.44
CA PRO A 46 13.80 3.53 13.98
C PRO A 46 13.42 4.73 13.10
N CYS A 47 14.32 5.70 12.94
CA CYS A 47 14.08 6.86 12.07
C CYS A 47 15.18 6.92 11.02
N PHE A 48 15.06 6.07 9.99
CA PHE A 48 16.04 6.01 8.92
C PHE A 48 15.66 6.93 7.76
N LYS A 49 16.67 7.46 7.08
CA LYS A 49 16.54 8.24 5.83
C LYS A 49 17.06 7.41 4.68
N LEU A 50 16.41 7.48 3.52
CA LEU A 50 16.91 6.75 2.36
C LEU A 50 18.21 7.41 1.86
N PRO A 51 19.26 6.63 1.55
CA PRO A 51 20.50 7.18 1.02
C PRO A 51 20.27 8.04 -0.22
N ARG A 52 20.86 9.23 -0.25
CA ARG A 52 20.80 10.16 -1.39
C ARG A 52 21.80 9.82 -2.50
N SER A 53 22.78 8.99 -2.20
CA SER A 53 23.81 8.52 -3.14
C SER A 53 23.30 7.51 -4.17
N ILE A 54 22.16 6.86 -3.93
CA ILE A 54 21.62 5.84 -4.82
C ILE A 54 21.09 6.50 -6.09
N ASN A 55 21.76 6.26 -7.21
CA ASN A 55 21.45 6.85 -8.51
C ASN A 55 21.12 5.82 -9.59
N SER A 56 21.26 4.52 -9.31
CA SER A 56 20.89 3.42 -10.19
C SER A 56 19.63 2.68 -9.68
N VAL A 57 18.93 2.02 -10.59
CA VAL A 57 17.82 1.13 -10.28
C VAL A 57 18.34 -0.13 -9.60
N GLN A 58 19.50 -0.65 -10.02
CA GLN A 58 20.13 -1.79 -9.33
C GLN A 58 20.41 -1.50 -7.85
N ASP A 59 21.08 -0.40 -7.51
CA ASP A 59 21.35 -0.02 -6.11
C ASP A 59 20.04 0.20 -5.33
N LEU A 60 19.02 0.72 -6.01
CA LEU A 60 17.70 0.89 -5.42
C LEU A 60 17.04 -0.46 -5.09
N MET A 61 17.20 -1.49 -5.93
CA MET A 61 16.71 -2.84 -5.63
C MET A 61 17.51 -3.50 -4.51
N HIS A 62 18.83 -3.31 -4.48
CA HIS A 62 19.68 -3.77 -3.37
C HIS A 62 19.22 -3.15 -2.05
N LEU A 63 19.01 -1.83 -1.99
CA LEU A 63 18.46 -1.15 -0.82
C LEU A 63 17.11 -1.75 -0.36
N TRP A 64 16.28 -2.17 -1.31
CA TRP A 64 14.95 -2.66 -1.01
C TRP A 64 14.92 -4.08 -0.47
N ARG A 65 15.83 -4.94 -0.94
CA ARG A 65 15.86 -6.37 -0.60
C ARG A 65 16.93 -6.78 0.40
N GLN A 66 18.00 -6.02 0.46
CA GLN A 66 19.19 -6.33 1.25
C GLN A 66 19.42 -5.23 2.27
N ASP A 67 20.14 -5.59 3.33
CA ASP A 67 20.52 -4.61 4.34
C ASP A 67 21.58 -3.67 3.77
N TRP A 68 21.46 -2.39 4.10
CA TRP A 68 22.33 -1.34 3.61
C TRP A 68 23.12 -0.74 4.76
N GLY A 69 24.29 -1.33 5.03
CA GLY A 69 25.10 -0.98 6.20
C GLY A 69 24.38 -1.37 7.49
N GLU A 70 24.15 -0.40 8.36
CA GLU A 70 23.39 -0.59 9.61
C GLU A 70 21.86 -0.51 9.42
N MET A 71 21.41 -0.13 8.22
CA MET A 71 19.99 0.00 7.93
C MET A 71 19.44 -1.31 7.37
N PRO A 72 18.41 -1.91 7.99
CA PRO A 72 17.76 -3.08 7.42
C PRO A 72 17.15 -2.77 6.05
N SER A 73 16.93 -3.82 5.25
CA SER A 73 16.22 -3.70 3.97
C SER A 73 14.90 -2.93 4.10
N VAL A 74 14.60 -2.10 3.09
CA VAL A 74 13.39 -1.27 3.12
C VAL A 74 12.11 -2.12 3.18
N ASP A 75 12.09 -3.32 2.57
CA ASP A 75 10.95 -4.24 2.71
C ASP A 75 10.76 -4.71 4.16
N SER A 76 11.85 -5.01 4.88
CA SER A 76 11.76 -5.41 6.29
C SER A 76 11.27 -4.25 7.16
N LEU A 77 11.77 -3.03 6.90
CA LEU A 77 11.32 -1.83 7.60
C LEU A 77 9.84 -1.52 7.35
N GLU A 78 9.39 -1.63 6.09
CA GLU A 78 7.97 -1.47 5.73
C GLU A 78 7.09 -2.54 6.40
N ARG A 79 7.56 -3.80 6.47
CA ARG A 79 6.82 -4.91 7.09
C ARG A 79 6.69 -4.74 8.60
N ASP A 80 7.78 -4.36 9.27
CA ASP A 80 7.83 -4.36 10.73
C ASP A 80 7.26 -3.06 11.32
N TRP A 81 7.42 -1.91 10.62
CA TRP A 81 7.07 -0.59 11.15
C TRP A 81 6.09 0.22 10.30
N GLY A 82 5.86 -0.16 9.04
CA GLY A 82 5.01 0.58 8.10
C GLY A 82 5.57 1.96 7.79
N THR A 83 4.76 3.01 7.88
CA THR A 83 5.27 4.38 7.62
C THR A 83 6.10 4.96 8.76
N ARG A 84 6.13 4.31 9.93
CA ARG A 84 6.71 4.87 11.16
C ARG A 84 8.24 4.81 11.21
N TRP A 85 8.88 3.94 10.42
CA TRP A 85 10.36 3.85 10.41
C TRP A 85 11.04 5.04 9.70
N ARG A 86 10.25 5.85 8.97
CA ARG A 86 10.75 6.97 8.18
C ARG A 86 10.21 8.30 8.69
N PRO A 87 11.00 9.38 8.61
CA PRO A 87 10.51 10.71 8.92
C PRO A 87 9.49 11.20 7.86
N PRO A 88 8.49 12.03 8.23
CA PRO A 88 7.48 12.53 7.29
C PRO A 88 8.06 13.27 6.09
N ALA A 89 9.20 13.94 6.26
CA ALA A 89 9.92 14.64 5.18
C ALA A 89 10.37 13.70 4.04
N GLU A 90 10.60 12.42 4.33
CA GLU A 90 11.03 11.42 3.34
C GLU A 90 9.85 10.84 2.54
N LYS A 91 8.60 11.19 2.87
CA LYS A 91 7.39 10.63 2.23
C LYS A 91 7.45 10.68 0.70
N ASN A 92 7.79 11.84 0.14
CA ASN A 92 7.82 12.02 -1.32
C ASN A 92 8.97 11.23 -1.95
N TYR A 93 10.15 11.30 -1.34
CA TYR A 93 11.35 10.61 -1.81
C TYR A 93 11.17 9.09 -1.81
N PHE A 94 10.62 8.55 -0.72
CA PHE A 94 10.23 7.15 -0.60
C PHE A 94 9.20 6.76 -1.68
N SER A 95 8.14 7.56 -1.87
CA SER A 95 7.07 7.24 -2.82
C SER A 95 7.58 7.21 -4.27
N THR A 96 8.46 8.14 -4.64
CA THR A 96 9.12 8.16 -5.95
C THR A 96 9.91 6.88 -6.18
N ARG A 97 10.76 6.50 -5.21
CA ARG A 97 11.60 5.30 -5.29
C ARG A 97 10.78 4.00 -5.27
N LYS A 98 9.77 3.92 -4.42
CA LYS A 98 8.84 2.78 -4.36
C LYS A 98 8.14 2.56 -5.71
N THR A 99 7.74 3.63 -6.39
CA THR A 99 7.12 3.52 -7.73
C THR A 99 8.07 2.88 -8.76
N ILE A 100 9.37 3.16 -8.68
CA ILE A 100 10.37 2.54 -9.56
C ILE A 100 10.55 1.06 -9.20
N VAL A 101 10.63 0.74 -7.92
CA VAL A 101 10.73 -0.65 -7.41
C VAL A 101 9.50 -1.47 -7.82
N ASP A 102 8.30 -0.92 -7.67
CA ASP A 102 7.05 -1.56 -8.09
C ASP A 102 7.02 -1.79 -9.60
N GLU A 103 7.63 -0.90 -10.39
CA GLU A 103 7.75 -1.06 -11.83
C GLU A 103 8.73 -2.19 -12.20
N VAL A 104 9.88 -2.29 -11.52
CA VAL A 104 10.80 -3.43 -11.68
C VAL A 104 10.06 -4.73 -11.40
N ARG A 105 9.33 -4.81 -10.27
CA ARG A 105 8.55 -6.00 -9.91
C ARG A 105 7.47 -6.33 -10.95
N ARG A 106 6.80 -5.31 -11.50
CA ARG A 106 5.82 -5.49 -12.57
C ARG A 106 6.46 -6.10 -13.81
N ARG A 107 7.61 -5.58 -14.25
CA ARG A 107 8.33 -6.11 -15.42
C ARG A 107 8.86 -7.52 -15.19
N VAL A 108 9.38 -7.82 -13.99
CA VAL A 108 9.75 -9.20 -13.59
C VAL A 108 8.58 -10.17 -13.76
N GLN A 109 7.38 -9.80 -13.34
CA GLN A 109 6.19 -10.64 -13.49
C GLN A 109 5.73 -10.80 -14.94
N LEU A 110 5.95 -9.80 -15.79
CA LEU A 110 5.55 -9.83 -17.21
C LEU A 110 6.55 -10.59 -18.07
N ASP A 111 7.84 -10.34 -17.88
CA ASP A 111 8.91 -10.86 -18.72
C ASP A 111 9.44 -12.22 -18.21
N GLY A 112 9.13 -12.58 -16.95
CA GLY A 112 9.65 -13.79 -16.30
C GLY A 112 11.15 -13.75 -16.03
N LEU A 113 11.75 -12.56 -16.07
CA LEU A 113 13.18 -12.35 -15.88
C LEU A 113 13.54 -12.12 -14.41
N ALA A 114 14.78 -12.42 -14.05
CA ALA A 114 15.29 -12.11 -12.72
C ALA A 114 15.31 -10.59 -12.46
N GLU A 115 15.07 -10.21 -11.22
CA GLU A 115 14.96 -8.80 -10.82
C GLU A 115 16.19 -7.96 -11.17
N ASP A 116 17.39 -8.51 -10.96
CA ASP A 116 18.64 -7.83 -11.27
C ASP A 116 18.79 -7.56 -12.78
N VAL A 117 18.29 -8.47 -13.62
CA VAL A 117 18.30 -8.32 -15.08
C VAL A 117 17.38 -7.18 -15.49
N VAL A 118 16.15 -7.15 -14.96
CA VAL A 118 15.18 -6.09 -15.22
C VAL A 118 15.68 -4.74 -14.72
N ALA A 119 16.26 -4.69 -13.52
CA ALA A 119 16.84 -3.46 -12.96
C ALA A 119 17.97 -2.92 -13.85
N ARG A 120 18.89 -3.79 -14.30
CA ARG A 120 19.97 -3.42 -15.22
C ARG A 120 19.43 -2.95 -16.58
N GLN A 121 18.40 -3.60 -17.09
CA GLN A 121 17.74 -3.18 -18.34
C GLN A 121 17.11 -1.80 -18.19
N MET A 122 16.41 -1.53 -17.09
CA MET A 122 15.86 -0.21 -16.79
C MET A 122 16.94 0.87 -16.64
N ASP A 123 18.09 0.52 -16.06
CA ASP A 123 19.26 1.41 -16.01
C ASP A 123 19.84 1.70 -17.41
N GLY A 124 19.90 0.70 -18.28
CA GLY A 124 20.29 0.88 -19.68
C GLY A 124 19.31 1.76 -20.46
N GLU A 125 18.01 1.51 -20.34
CA GLU A 125 16.93 2.28 -20.99
C GLU A 125 16.93 3.76 -20.57
N ARG A 126 17.18 4.04 -19.28
CA ARG A 126 17.21 5.43 -18.78
C ARG A 126 18.48 6.17 -19.24
N GLY A 127 19.56 5.45 -19.52
CA GLY A 127 20.89 6.01 -19.75
C GLY A 127 21.34 6.91 -18.61
N SER A 128 21.84 8.10 -18.93
CA SER A 128 22.28 9.10 -17.94
C SER A 128 21.15 9.90 -17.28
N SER A 129 19.88 9.53 -17.51
CA SER A 129 18.74 10.22 -16.89
C SER A 129 18.66 9.95 -15.38
N SER A 130 18.15 10.91 -14.62
CA SER A 130 17.94 10.73 -13.18
C SER A 130 16.78 9.76 -12.88
N LEU A 131 16.80 9.16 -11.68
CA LEU A 131 15.69 8.33 -11.20
C LEU A 131 14.36 9.10 -11.17
N ASP A 132 14.36 10.42 -10.91
CA ASP A 132 13.16 11.24 -11.02
C ASP A 132 12.61 11.34 -12.45
N ARG A 133 13.50 11.41 -13.47
CA ARG A 133 13.07 11.38 -14.87
C ARG A 133 12.48 10.00 -15.21
N LEU A 134 13.10 8.93 -14.75
CA LEU A 134 12.59 7.57 -14.90
C LEU A 134 11.19 7.43 -14.27
N PHE A 135 11.01 7.87 -13.02
CA PHE A 135 9.71 7.92 -12.35
C PHE A 135 8.65 8.68 -13.16
N LYS A 136 8.99 9.86 -13.69
CA LYS A 136 8.08 10.63 -14.54
C LYS A 136 7.73 9.89 -15.83
N ALA A 137 8.70 9.19 -16.44
CA ALA A 137 8.47 8.36 -17.61
C ALA A 137 7.50 7.20 -17.31
N ILE A 138 7.71 6.48 -16.21
CA ILE A 138 6.82 5.39 -15.74
C ILE A 138 5.39 5.90 -15.54
N ARG A 139 5.21 7.04 -14.88
CA ARG A 139 3.87 7.63 -14.68
C ARG A 139 3.20 8.08 -15.98
N ARG A 140 3.96 8.57 -16.96
CA ARG A 140 3.41 8.90 -18.28
C ARG A 140 2.97 7.65 -19.03
N GLY A 141 3.78 6.59 -19.02
CA GLY A 141 3.44 5.30 -19.63
C GLY A 141 2.15 4.69 -19.06
N LYS A 142 2.02 4.65 -17.72
CA LYS A 142 0.80 4.16 -17.04
C LYS A 142 -0.48 4.92 -17.41
N ARG A 143 -0.39 6.23 -17.67
CA ARG A 143 -1.55 7.03 -18.12
C ARG A 143 -1.92 6.76 -19.57
N GLY A 144 -0.94 6.42 -20.41
CA GLY A 144 -1.15 6.00 -21.79
C GLY A 144 -1.81 4.62 -21.90
N GLU A 145 -1.32 3.63 -21.14
CA GLU A 145 -1.91 2.28 -21.12
C GLU A 145 -3.32 2.26 -20.53
N GLY A 146 -3.58 2.99 -19.45
CA GLY A 146 -4.91 3.12 -18.87
C GLY A 146 -5.93 3.82 -19.80
N GLY A 147 -5.47 4.77 -20.62
CA GLY A 147 -6.29 5.45 -21.63
C GLY A 147 -6.56 4.61 -22.88
N MET A 148 -5.65 3.71 -23.26
CA MET A 148 -5.83 2.80 -24.41
C MET A 148 -6.76 1.62 -24.08
N ARG A 149 -6.69 1.07 -22.85
CA ARG A 149 -7.57 -0.03 -22.41
C ARG A 149 -9.02 0.42 -22.16
N ALA A 150 -9.25 1.68 -21.79
CA ALA A 150 -10.59 2.23 -21.56
C ALA A 150 -11.37 2.57 -22.86
N ARG A 151 -10.75 2.45 -24.03
CA ARG A 151 -11.36 2.82 -25.33
C ARG A 151 -11.63 1.64 -26.27
N ALA A 152 -11.36 0.40 -25.83
CA ALA A 152 -11.53 -0.81 -26.63
C ALA A 152 -12.76 -1.64 -26.20
N ILE A 153 -13.82 -0.98 -25.74
CA ILE A 153 -15.14 -1.59 -25.53
C ILE A 153 -16.18 -0.66 -26.15
N VAL A 154 -16.35 -0.77 -27.47
CA VAL A 154 -17.57 -0.40 -28.23
C VAL A 154 -17.66 -1.37 -29.39
#